data_AF-A0A6A8MJG8-F1
#
_entry.id   AF-A0A6A8MJG8-F1
#
_cell.length_a   1.000
_cell.length_b   1.000
_cell.length_c   1.000
_cell.angle_alpha   90.00
_cell.angle_beta   90.00
_cell.angle_gamma   90.00
#
_symmetry.space_group_name_H-M   'P 1'
#
loop_
_entity.id
_entity.type
_entity.pdbx_description
1 polymer ?
#
loop_
_entity_poly.entity_id
_entity_poly.type
_entity_poly.pdbx_seq_one_letter_code
_entity_poly.pdbx_strand_id
1 'polypeptide(L)'
;NKELFKSYMQIPFISKKQIVLFMYSNNVFEMDEFTQRVKNMKNVKSADLFIPKSISLPLKWLEEAIKIARKSTTLHPSYQTN
;
A
#
# COMPACT_ATOMS: atom_id res chain seq x y z
N ASN A 1 -14.83 6.80 6.43
CA ASN A 1 -13.68 7.24 5.60
C ASN A 1 -12.28 7.06 6.21
N LYS A 2 -12.12 6.59 7.47
CA LYS A 2 -10.79 6.25 8.04
C LYS A 2 -10.32 4.82 7.74
N GLU A 3 -11.22 3.90 7.37
CA GLU A 3 -10.87 2.50 7.10
C GLU A 3 -10.08 2.33 5.80
N LEU A 4 -10.42 3.07 4.74
CA LEU A 4 -9.69 3.04 3.45
C LEU A 4 -8.21 3.37 3.61
N PHE A 5 -7.85 4.22 4.58
CA PHE A 5 -6.46 4.56 4.86
C PHE A 5 -5.64 3.41 5.44
N LYS A 6 -6.27 2.43 6.10
CA LYS A 6 -5.57 1.24 6.59
C LYS A 6 -5.12 0.31 5.47
N SER A 7 -5.77 0.40 4.30
CA SER A 7 -5.49 -0.45 3.13
C SER A 7 -4.39 0.11 2.22
N TYR A 8 -3.91 1.34 2.47
CA TYR A 8 -2.85 1.95 1.70
C TYR A 8 -1.48 1.51 2.22
N MET A 9 -0.67 0.90 1.35
CA MET A 9 0.73 0.58 1.67
C MET A 9 1.62 1.83 1.64
N GLN A 10 1.18 2.90 1.01
CA GLN A 10 1.89 4.16 0.92
C GLN A 10 0.91 5.32 0.77
N ILE A 11 1.32 6.51 1.19
CA ILE A 11 0.59 7.75 0.92
C ILE A 11 0.38 7.87 -0.60
N PRO A 12 -0.87 7.96 -1.08
CA PRO A 12 -1.16 8.19 -2.49
C PRO A 12 -0.43 9.43 -2.98
N PHE A 13 0.14 9.35 -4.18
CA PHE A 13 0.86 10.47 -4.76
C PHE A 13 0.33 10.81 -6.14
N ILE A 14 0.51 12.07 -6.51
CA ILE A 14 0.08 12.60 -7.80
C ILE A 14 1.27 12.53 -8.75
N SER A 15 1.09 11.86 -9.88
CA SER A 15 2.04 11.85 -10.98
C SER A 15 1.42 12.52 -12.19
N LYS A 16 1.95 13.69 -12.55
CA LYS A 16 1.45 14.55 -13.65
C LYS A 16 -0.04 14.94 -13.44
N LYS A 17 -0.96 14.11 -13.96
CA LYS A 17 -2.43 14.28 -13.92
C LYS A 17 -3.15 13.00 -13.47
N GLN A 18 -2.42 12.07 -12.87
CA GLN A 18 -2.92 10.77 -12.43
C GLN A 18 -2.65 10.62 -10.93
N ILE A 19 -3.59 10.00 -10.22
CA ILE A 19 -3.41 9.64 -8.82
C ILE A 19 -2.99 8.18 -8.80
N VAL A 20 -1.86 7.88 -8.19
CA VAL A 20 -1.37 6.51 -8.04
C VAL A 20 -1.61 6.07 -6.59
N LEU A 21 -2.29 4.94 -6.43
CA LEU A 21 -2.62 4.34 -5.14
C LEU A 21 -1.93 2.99 -5.03
N PHE A 22 -1.11 2.82 -3.98
CA PHE A 22 -0.55 1.52 -3.60
C PHE A 22 -1.47 0.87 -2.58
N MET A 23 -2.14 -0.20 -3.00
CA MET A 23 -3.12 -0.92 -2.20
C MET A 23 -2.67 -2.36 -2.02
N TYR A 24 -3.05 -2.95 -0.90
CA TYR A 24 -2.92 -4.38 -0.64
C TYR A 24 -4.30 -5.00 -0.54
N SER A 25 -4.48 -6.18 -1.16
CA SER A 25 -5.66 -7.02 -0.99
C SER A 25 -5.23 -8.48 -0.97
N ASN A 26 -6.00 -9.30 -0.25
CA ASN A 26 -5.84 -10.74 -0.20
C ASN A 26 -6.36 -11.42 -1.49
N ASN A 27 -7.12 -10.71 -2.32
CA ASN A 27 -7.78 -11.26 -3.48
C ASN A 27 -7.71 -10.32 -4.70
N VAL A 28 -7.23 -10.86 -5.83
CA VAL A 28 -7.13 -10.12 -7.10
C VAL A 28 -8.51 -9.65 -7.61
N PHE A 29 -9.57 -10.42 -7.36
CA PHE A 29 -10.93 -10.06 -7.79
C PHE A 29 -11.44 -8.80 -7.09
N GLU A 30 -11.07 -8.58 -5.82
CA GLU A 30 -11.46 -7.37 -5.08
C GLU A 30 -10.83 -6.12 -5.68
N MET A 31 -9.58 -6.22 -6.15
CA MET A 31 -8.88 -5.12 -6.81
C MET A 31 -9.46 -4.80 -8.19
N ASP A 32 -9.91 -5.83 -8.92
CA ASP A 32 -10.60 -5.61 -10.18
C ASP A 32 -11.97 -4.93 -9.97
N GLU A 33 -12.78 -5.43 -9.03
CA GLU A 33 -14.06 -4.81 -8.69
C GLU A 33 -13.89 -3.35 -8.24
N PHE A 34 -12.89 -3.09 -7.39
CA PHE A 34 -12.56 -1.73 -6.96
C PHE A 34 -12.18 -0.84 -8.15
N THR A 35 -11.38 -1.35 -9.08
CA THR A 35 -10.97 -0.60 -10.28
C THR A 35 -12.18 -0.29 -11.17
N GLN A 36 -13.11 -1.23 -11.34
CA GLN A 36 -14.36 -1.00 -12.07
C GLN A 36 -15.24 0.06 -11.38
N ARG A 37 -15.36 0.02 -10.05
CA ARG A 37 -16.09 1.05 -9.29
C ARG A 37 -15.47 2.43 -9.47
N VAL A 38 -14.13 2.55 -9.44
CA VAL A 38 -13.42 3.81 -9.66
C VAL A 38 -13.60 4.32 -11.10
N LYS A 39 -13.57 3.44 -12.11
CA LYS A 39 -13.88 3.82 -13.51
C LYS A 39 -15.26 4.45 -13.67
N ASN A 40 -16.23 4.02 -12.87
CA ASN A 40 -17.62 4.48 -12.94
C ASN A 40 -17.88 5.78 -12.14
N MET A 41 -16.89 6.29 -11.38
CA MET A 41 -17.05 7.54 -10.64
C MET A 41 -17.02 8.76 -11.56
N LYS A 42 -17.88 9.75 -11.27
CA LYS A 42 -17.87 11.03 -12.00
C LYS A 42 -16.48 11.69 -11.89
N ASN A 43 -15.99 12.18 -13.03
CA ASN A 43 -14.68 12.83 -13.21
C ASN A 43 -13.45 11.90 -13.21
N VAL A 44 -13.64 10.58 -13.26
CA VAL A 44 -12.55 9.64 -13.56
C VAL A 44 -12.55 9.34 -15.06
N LYS A 45 -11.44 9.66 -15.75
CA LYS A 45 -11.30 9.40 -17.20
C LYS A 45 -10.94 7.94 -17.50
N SER A 46 -10.06 7.38 -16.68
CA SER A 46 -9.63 5.98 -16.72
C SER A 46 -9.05 5.61 -15.36
N ALA A 47 -9.06 4.32 -15.05
CA ALA A 47 -8.33 3.75 -13.93
C ALA A 47 -7.71 2.44 -14.40
N ASP A 48 -6.43 2.24 -14.13
CA ASP A 48 -5.70 1.06 -14.56
C ASP A 48 -5.24 0.27 -13.34
N LEU A 49 -5.49 -1.04 -13.36
CA LEU A 49 -5.06 -1.95 -12.32
C LEU A 49 -3.70 -2.53 -12.68
N PHE A 50 -2.69 -2.21 -11.88
CA PHE A 50 -1.35 -2.77 -12.02
C PHE A 50 -1.10 -3.81 -10.93
N ILE A 51 -0.96 -5.08 -11.33
CA ILE A 51 -0.60 -6.18 -10.43
C ILE A 51 0.82 -6.63 -10.79
N PRO A 52 1.82 -6.41 -9.92
CA PRO A 52 3.17 -6.88 -10.18
C PRO A 52 3.20 -8.42 -10.16
N LYS A 53 3.83 -9.05 -11.15
CA LYS A 53 4.02 -10.52 -11.21
C LYS A 53 4.91 -11.04 -10.08
N SER A 54 5.88 -10.23 -9.65
CA SER A 54 6.74 -10.50 -8.51
C SER A 54 7.14 -9.18 -7.86
N ILE A 55 7.29 -9.20 -6.54
CA ILE A 55 7.79 -8.06 -5.78
C ILE A 55 9.20 -8.43 -5.32
N SER A 56 10.22 -7.83 -5.91
CA SER A 56 11.59 -7.91 -5.40
C SER A 56 11.74 -6.90 -4.26
N LEU A 57 11.19 -7.22 -3.10
CA LEU A 57 11.54 -6.49 -1.88
C LEU A 57 13.00 -6.81 -1.57
N PRO A 58 13.91 -5.83 -1.45
CA PRO A 58 15.25 -6.09 -0.95
C PRO A 58 15.12 -6.53 0.50
N LEU A 59 14.97 -7.85 0.72
CA LEU A 59 14.84 -8.48 2.03
C LEU A 59 15.95 -8.03 2.97
N LYS A 60 17.17 -7.87 2.44
CA LYS A 60 18.32 -7.32 3.17
C LYS A 60 18.08 -5.91 3.72
N TRP A 61 17.42 -5.03 2.95
CA TRP A 61 17.08 -3.69 3.41
C TRP A 61 16.04 -3.75 4.53
N LEU A 62 15.04 -4.62 4.41
CA LEU A 62 14.03 -4.82 5.44
C LEU A 62 14.64 -5.39 6.73
N GLU A 63 15.50 -6.40 6.60
CA GLU A 63 16.23 -7.01 7.72
C GLU A 63 17.11 -5.97 8.45
N GLU A 64 17.87 -5.16 7.70
CA GLU A 64 18.70 -4.10 8.29
C GLU A 64 17.85 -2.97 8.88
N ALA A 65 16.73 -2.59 8.26
CA ALA A 65 15.80 -1.60 8.82
C ALA A 65 15.19 -2.08 10.14
N ILE A 66 14.78 -3.34 10.24
CA ILE A 66 14.28 -3.96 11.49
C ILE A 66 15.39 -3.99 12.54
N LYS A 67 16.61 -4.35 12.15
CA LYS A 67 17.77 -4.40 13.06
C LYS A 67 18.16 -3.02 13.59
N ILE A 68 18.12 -1.99 12.74
CA ILE A 68 18.34 -0.59 13.13
C ILE A 68 17.21 -0.12 14.06
N ALA A 69 15.95 -0.42 13.73
CA ALA A 69 14.80 -0.05 14.57
C ALA A 69 14.87 -0.70 15.95
N ARG A 70 15.24 -1.99 16.06
CA ARG A 70 15.42 -2.68 17.35
C ARG A 70 16.57 -2.13 18.19
N LYS A 71 17.61 -1.57 17.56
CA LYS A 71 18.74 -0.93 18.24
C LYS A 71 18.45 0.52 18.65
N SER A 72 17.41 1.13 18.08
CA SER A 72 17.00 2.48 18.44
C SER A 72 16.44 2.50 19.85
N THR A 73 17.01 3.33 20.71
CA THR A 73 16.53 3.56 22.08
C THR A 73 15.24 4.39 22.15
N THR A 74 14.82 4.98 21.02
CA THR A 74 13.64 5.85 20.94
C THR A 74 12.38 5.09 20.52
N LEU A 75 12.53 3.96 19.83
CA LEU A 75 11.43 3.11 19.40
C LEU A 75 11.43 1.89 20.31
N HIS A 76 10.68 1.94 21.41
CA HIS A 76 10.34 0.70 22.13
C HIS A 76 9.25 0.02 21.31
N PRO A 77 9.51 -1.07 20.57
CA PRO A 77 8.42 -1.89 20.09
C PRO A 77 7.81 -2.54 21.33
N SER A 78 6.88 -1.84 21.99
CA SER A 78 6.02 -2.42 23.01
C SER A 78 5.07 -3.38 22.29
N TYR A 79 5.60 -4.52 21.86
CA TYR A 79 4.84 -5.73 21.62
C TYR A 79 4.27 -6.15 22.98
N GLN A 80 3.16 -5.53 23.38
CA GLN A 80 2.23 -6.18 24.26
C GLN A 80 1.34 -7.04 23.38
N THR A 81 1.81 -8.25 23.12
CA THR A 81 0.93 -9.37 22.76
C THR A 81 0.07 -9.67 23.98
N ASN A 82 -1.25 -9.52 23.83
CA ASN A 82 -2.24 -10.31 24.57
C ASN A 82 -2.77 -11.39 23.63
#